data_AF-A0AAV8V118-F1
#
_entry.id   AF-A0AAV8V118-F1
#
_cell.length_a   1.000
_cell.length_b   1.000
_cell.length_c   1.000
_cell.angle_alpha   90.00
_cell.angle_beta   90.00
_cell.angle_gamma   90.00
#
_symmetry.space_group_name_H-M   'P 1'
#
loop_
_entity.id
_entity.type
_entity.pdbx_description
1 polymer ?
#
loop_
_entity_poly.entity_id
_entity_poly.type
_entity_poly.pdbx_seq_one_letter_code
_entity_poly.pdbx_strand_id
1 'polypeptide(L)'
;MNSLRILGNASRRLLHGSVRLNSRVPGTEAVGAANGGKGDKEETVAIPASRVLNYPSAEPYLHLRKGRKSIICINEEEVIAAKRKLPWYFKTSFSAETGRWNPPKYRARARRNLRKRTRMAGKEWPWDIPNKKMVRIVPFKGLKRWRESDKRFQNIVLQMEKMPEKIKEYRETRHKNVSLRVANKKKHESFVESIRARIEEAKMRRKK
;
A
#
# COMPACT_ATOMS: atom_id res chain seq x y z
N MET A 1 39.28 -13.89 -38.81
CA MET A 1 37.92 -14.35 -38.46
C MET A 1 36.96 -13.17 -38.62
N ASN A 2 36.37 -13.06 -39.81
CA ASN A 2 35.37 -12.05 -40.18
C ASN A 2 33.98 -12.70 -40.13
N SER A 3 33.05 -12.14 -39.37
CA SER A 3 31.59 -12.22 -39.61
C SER A 3 30.94 -11.13 -38.78
N LEU A 4 30.51 -10.03 -39.41
CA LEU A 4 29.22 -9.79 -40.05
C LEU A 4 28.11 -9.37 -39.05
N ARG A 5 27.69 -8.12 -39.28
CA ARG A 5 26.57 -7.38 -38.70
C ARG A 5 25.25 -8.15 -38.82
N ILE A 6 24.37 -8.00 -37.83
CA ILE A 6 22.91 -7.93 -38.09
C ILE A 6 22.31 -6.79 -37.23
N LEU A 7 21.85 -5.76 -37.93
CA LEU A 7 20.93 -4.72 -37.48
C LEU A 7 19.53 -5.31 -37.32
N GLY A 8 18.75 -4.80 -36.37
CA GLY A 8 17.35 -5.21 -36.21
C GLY A 8 16.52 -4.18 -35.42
N ASN A 9 16.32 -3.00 -36.03
CA ASN A 9 15.26 -2.08 -35.64
C ASN A 9 13.90 -2.75 -35.80
N ALA A 10 13.07 -2.74 -34.76
CA ALA A 10 11.65 -3.07 -34.88
C ALA A 10 10.81 -2.04 -34.13
N SER A 11 10.43 -1.00 -34.87
CA SER A 11 9.29 -0.14 -34.59
C SER A 11 8.01 -0.97 -34.51
N ARG A 12 7.29 -0.88 -33.40
CA ARG A 12 5.82 -1.08 -33.36
C ARG A 12 5.16 0.05 -32.58
N ARG A 13 4.72 1.04 -33.37
CA ARG A 13 3.50 1.82 -33.12
C ARG A 13 2.29 0.87 -33.03
N LEU A 14 1.15 1.42 -32.59
CA LEU A 14 -0.21 0.85 -32.43
C LEU A 14 -0.47 0.51 -30.95
N LEU A 15 -1.39 1.11 -30.19
CA LEU A 15 -2.65 1.80 -30.50
C LEU A 15 -2.98 2.85 -29.44
N HIS A 16 -3.58 3.96 -29.88
CA HIS A 16 -4.31 4.91 -29.04
C HIS A 16 -5.55 4.22 -28.45
N GLY A 17 -5.50 3.88 -27.16
CA GLY A 17 -6.68 3.52 -26.37
C GLY A 17 -7.42 4.78 -25.92
N SER A 18 -8.27 5.31 -26.79
CA SER A 18 -9.31 6.28 -26.44
C SER A 18 -10.32 5.61 -25.51
N VAL A 19 -10.20 5.83 -24.20
CA VAL A 19 -11.27 5.49 -23.25
C VAL A 19 -12.30 6.61 -23.36
N ARG A 20 -13.35 6.38 -24.14
CA ARG A 20 -14.56 7.20 -24.10
C ARG A 20 -15.21 7.01 -22.73
N LEU A 21 -15.16 8.06 -21.92
CA LEU A 21 -16.01 8.20 -20.73
C LEU A 21 -17.46 8.29 -21.22
N ASN A 22 -18.24 7.23 -20.98
CA ASN A 22 -19.69 7.29 -21.07
C ASN A 22 -20.21 8.18 -19.93
N SER A 23 -20.34 9.48 -20.19
CA SER A 23 -21.17 10.37 -19.39
C SER A 23 -22.63 10.12 -19.73
N ARG A 24 -23.30 9.27 -18.96
CA ARG A 24 -24.77 9.21 -18.95
C ARG A 24 -25.22 9.14 -17.50
N VAL A 25 -25.38 10.30 -16.89
CA VAL A 25 -26.17 10.48 -15.67
C VAL A 25 -27.61 10.72 -16.13
N PRO A 26 -28.57 9.83 -15.85
CA PRO A 26 -29.97 10.11 -16.11
C PRO A 26 -30.57 10.84 -14.90
N GLY A 27 -31.27 11.94 -15.17
CA GLY A 27 -32.23 12.53 -14.23
C GLY A 27 -31.74 13.77 -13.50
N THR A 28 -31.79 14.92 -14.18
CA THR A 28 -32.21 16.17 -13.52
C THR A 28 -33.11 16.91 -14.49
N GLU A 29 -34.41 16.82 -14.20
CA GLU A 29 -35.44 17.64 -14.81
C GLU A 29 -35.13 19.11 -14.57
N ALA A 30 -35.38 19.91 -15.60
CA ALA A 30 -35.29 21.35 -15.55
C ALA A 30 -36.38 21.92 -14.65
N VAL A 31 -35.99 22.68 -13.64
CA VAL A 31 -36.85 23.68 -13.01
C VAL A 31 -36.08 25.00 -13.05
N GLY A 32 -36.67 25.96 -13.74
CA GLY A 32 -36.05 27.24 -14.05
C GLY A 32 -36.16 28.31 -12.96
N ALA A 33 -35.55 29.44 -13.32
CA ALA A 33 -35.79 30.80 -12.86
C ALA A 33 -35.30 31.22 -11.44
N ALA A 34 -34.26 32.05 -11.49
CA ALA A 34 -34.13 33.36 -10.84
C ALA A 34 -34.43 33.48 -9.33
N ASN A 35 -33.39 33.77 -8.54
CA ASN A 35 -33.16 35.11 -7.98
C ASN A 35 -31.92 35.16 -7.09
N GLY A 36 -31.26 36.32 -7.10
CA GLY A 36 -30.13 36.63 -6.23
C GLY A 36 -30.52 36.69 -4.75
N GLY A 37 -29.56 36.35 -3.88
CA GLY A 37 -29.71 36.47 -2.44
C GLY A 37 -28.44 36.00 -1.72
N LYS A 38 -27.61 36.97 -1.32
CA LYS A 38 -26.58 36.79 -0.29
C LYS A 38 -27.22 36.25 0.99
N GLY A 39 -26.60 35.25 1.61
CA GLY A 39 -26.98 34.82 2.95
C GLY A 39 -26.24 33.55 3.37
N ASP A 40 -25.18 33.74 4.14
CA ASP A 40 -24.50 32.68 4.88
C ASP A 40 -25.50 31.98 5.81
N LYS A 41 -25.79 30.70 5.54
CA LYS A 41 -26.44 29.79 6.50
C LYS A 41 -25.83 28.41 6.37
N GLU A 42 -25.19 27.96 7.46
CA GLU A 42 -24.70 26.61 7.65
C GLU A 42 -25.90 25.64 7.66
N GLU A 43 -26.15 24.96 6.54
CA GLU A 43 -27.07 23.83 6.50
C GLU A 43 -26.43 22.63 7.21
N THR A 44 -26.84 22.40 8.45
CA THR A 44 -26.60 21.15 9.16
C THR A 44 -27.46 20.06 8.52
N VAL A 45 -26.83 19.17 7.76
CA VAL A 45 -27.49 18.00 7.16
C VAL A 45 -27.88 17.04 8.29
N ALA A 46 -29.14 17.10 8.71
CA ALA A 46 -29.73 16.15 9.65
C ALA A 46 -29.83 14.76 9.00
N ILE A 47 -29.01 13.83 9.47
CA ILE A 47 -29.09 12.42 9.06
C ILE A 47 -30.39 11.85 9.66
N PRO A 48 -31.32 11.29 8.85
CA PRO A 48 -32.56 10.74 9.34
C PRO A 48 -32.31 9.54 10.27
N ALA A 49 -32.89 9.59 11.47
CA ALA A 49 -32.75 8.59 12.53
C ALA A 49 -33.22 7.17 12.14
N SER A 50 -33.90 7.01 11.01
CA SER A 50 -34.41 5.73 10.50
C SER A 50 -33.33 4.79 9.94
N ARG A 51 -32.07 5.23 9.84
CA ARG A 51 -30.93 4.41 9.40
C ARG A 51 -29.99 3.99 10.53
N VAL A 52 -30.43 4.10 11.78
CA VAL A 52 -29.74 3.48 12.92
C VAL A 52 -30.11 2.00 12.91
N LEU A 53 -29.24 1.20 12.28
CA LEU A 53 -29.30 -0.26 12.38
C LEU A 53 -29.33 -0.62 13.88
N ASN A 54 -30.42 -1.27 14.30
CA ASN A 54 -30.54 -1.95 15.59
C ASN A 54 -29.47 -3.05 15.66
N TYR A 55 -28.24 -2.67 16.01
CA TYR A 55 -27.25 -3.62 16.46
C TYR A 55 -27.61 -3.97 17.91
N PRO A 56 -27.74 -5.27 18.26
CA PRO A 56 -27.88 -5.66 19.66
C PRO A 56 -26.72 -5.02 20.45
N SER A 57 -27.07 -4.31 21.53
CA SER A 57 -26.09 -3.52 22.27
C SER A 57 -24.92 -4.43 22.66
N ALA A 58 -23.71 -4.05 22.26
CA ALA A 58 -22.48 -4.78 22.53
C ALA A 58 -22.05 -4.66 24.01
N GLU A 59 -23.02 -4.52 24.92
CA GLU A 59 -22.81 -4.05 26.28
C GLU A 59 -22.38 -5.11 27.32
N PRO A 60 -22.37 -6.43 27.10
CA PRO A 60 -21.74 -7.30 28.09
C PRO A 60 -20.21 -7.33 28.00
N TYR A 61 -19.57 -6.58 27.07
CA TYR A 61 -18.11 -6.60 26.88
C TYR A 61 -17.41 -5.23 27.01
N LEU A 62 -18.11 -4.20 27.48
CA LEU A 62 -17.59 -2.82 27.57
C LEU A 62 -16.57 -2.58 28.69
N HIS A 63 -16.32 -3.54 29.57
CA HIS A 63 -15.30 -3.42 30.63
C HIS A 63 -13.87 -3.71 30.11
N LEU A 64 -13.73 -4.03 28.83
CA LEU A 64 -12.43 -4.11 28.17
C LEU A 64 -11.87 -2.70 27.96
N ARG A 65 -11.03 -2.27 28.92
CA ARG A 65 -10.20 -1.04 28.84
C ARG A 65 -9.80 -0.74 27.39
N LYS A 66 -10.23 0.43 26.88
CA LYS A 66 -9.77 1.00 25.60
C LYS A 66 -8.26 0.80 25.48
N GLY A 67 -7.82 -0.07 24.56
CA GLY A 67 -6.40 -0.28 24.24
C GLY A 67 -5.78 -1.64 24.56
N ARG A 68 -6.43 -2.54 25.32
CA ARG A 68 -5.89 -3.91 25.48
C ARG A 68 -6.41 -4.82 24.36
N LYS A 69 -5.52 -5.18 23.43
CA LYS A 69 -5.74 -6.30 22.49
C LYS A 69 -6.09 -7.53 23.32
N SER A 70 -7.36 -7.92 23.34
CA SER A 70 -7.80 -9.09 24.08
C SER A 70 -8.15 -10.19 23.09
N ILE A 71 -7.42 -11.29 23.20
CA ILE A 71 -7.84 -12.56 22.62
C ILE A 71 -8.45 -13.32 23.78
N ILE A 72 -9.77 -13.47 23.77
CA ILE A 72 -10.52 -14.11 24.85
C ILE A 72 -10.92 -15.51 24.38
N CYS A 73 -10.69 -16.51 25.22
CA CYS A 73 -11.15 -17.88 24.98
C CYS A 73 -12.44 -18.10 25.76
N ILE A 74 -13.59 -18.21 25.08
CA ILE A 74 -14.90 -18.33 25.75
C ILE A 74 -14.98 -19.63 26.56
N ASN A 75 -14.46 -20.73 26.03
CA ASN A 75 -14.53 -22.06 26.64
C ASN A 75 -13.20 -22.49 27.26
N GLU A 76 -12.47 -21.56 27.88
CA GLU A 76 -11.17 -21.85 28.47
C GLU A 76 -11.23 -22.96 29.53
N GLU A 77 -12.21 -22.88 30.43
CA GLU A 77 -12.38 -23.83 31.54
C GLU A 77 -12.62 -25.26 31.05
N GLU A 78 -13.51 -25.44 30.07
CA GLU A 78 -13.79 -26.75 29.45
C GLU A 78 -12.53 -27.36 28.83
N VAL A 79 -11.74 -26.54 28.14
CA VAL A 79 -10.49 -26.97 27.50
C VAL A 79 -9.46 -27.36 28.56
N ILE A 80 -9.37 -26.60 29.67
CA ILE A 80 -8.49 -26.92 30.79
C ILE A 80 -8.93 -28.23 31.46
N ALA A 81 -10.22 -28.40 31.72
CA ALA A 81 -10.78 -29.61 32.31
C ALA A 81 -10.51 -30.84 31.42
N ALA A 82 -10.75 -30.75 30.11
CA ALA A 82 -10.46 -31.82 29.16
C ALA A 82 -8.95 -32.15 29.11
N LYS A 83 -8.08 -31.14 29.17
CA LYS A 83 -6.63 -31.35 29.24
C LYS A 83 -6.20 -32.03 30.55
N ARG A 84 -6.83 -31.70 31.67
CA ARG A 84 -6.56 -32.36 32.95
C ARG A 84 -6.92 -33.85 32.89
N LYS A 85 -8.03 -34.20 32.23
CA LYS A 85 -8.48 -35.59 32.01
C LYS A 85 -7.57 -36.42 31.09
N LEU A 86 -6.63 -35.82 30.35
CA LEU A 86 -5.72 -36.57 29.48
C LEU A 86 -4.78 -37.48 30.29
N PRO A 87 -4.53 -38.71 29.81
CA PRO A 87 -3.46 -39.56 30.32
C PRO A 87 -2.08 -38.92 30.20
N TRP A 88 -1.16 -39.28 31.11
CA TRP A 88 0.21 -38.72 31.17
C TRP A 88 0.98 -38.91 29.86
N TYR A 89 0.81 -40.03 29.17
CA TYR A 89 1.50 -40.34 27.90
C TYR A 89 1.04 -39.47 26.71
N PHE A 90 -0.06 -38.72 26.86
CA PHE A 90 -0.51 -37.70 25.92
C PHE A 90 -0.10 -36.28 26.33
N LYS A 91 0.40 -36.10 27.55
CA LYS A 91 0.88 -34.82 28.07
C LYS A 91 2.39 -34.69 27.84
N THR A 92 2.84 -33.45 27.74
CA THR A 92 4.26 -33.10 27.86
C THR A 92 4.66 -33.15 29.33
N SER A 93 5.86 -33.61 29.63
CA SER A 93 6.45 -33.55 30.97
C SER A 93 7.67 -32.65 30.97
N PHE A 94 7.96 -32.00 32.09
CA PHE A 94 9.20 -31.23 32.26
C PHE A 94 10.23 -32.10 32.97
N SER A 95 11.45 -32.20 32.43
CA SER A 95 12.58 -32.89 33.06
C SER A 95 13.42 -31.86 33.81
N ALA A 96 13.47 -31.98 35.14
CA ALA A 96 14.27 -31.10 35.99
C ALA A 96 15.78 -31.28 35.74
N GLU A 97 16.22 -32.51 35.47
CA GLU A 97 17.63 -32.86 35.21
C GLU A 97 18.19 -32.19 33.95
N THR A 98 17.38 -32.12 32.88
CA THR A 98 17.79 -31.55 31.59
C THR A 98 17.30 -30.11 31.39
N GLY A 99 16.40 -29.62 32.26
CA GLY A 99 15.75 -28.32 32.12
C GLY A 99 14.85 -28.19 30.87
N ARG A 100 14.42 -29.32 30.28
CA ARG A 100 13.70 -29.34 29.00
C ARG A 100 12.31 -29.96 29.12
N TRP A 101 11.41 -29.53 28.23
CA TRP A 101 10.11 -30.17 28.05
C TRP A 101 10.24 -31.41 27.17
N ASN A 102 9.93 -32.57 27.74
CA ASN A 102 9.84 -33.81 27.01
C ASN A 102 8.54 -33.86 26.19
N PRO A 103 8.62 -34.27 24.91
CA PRO A 103 7.43 -34.44 24.09
C PRO A 103 6.56 -35.57 24.64
N PRO A 104 5.24 -35.58 24.33
CA PRO A 104 4.38 -36.68 24.72
C PRO A 104 4.82 -37.97 24.01
N LYS A 105 4.65 -39.12 24.68
CA LYS A 105 4.96 -40.45 24.13
C LYS A 105 4.28 -40.68 22.78
N TYR A 106 3.02 -40.25 22.64
CA TYR A 106 2.32 -40.25 21.36
C TYR A 106 2.27 -38.86 20.74
N ARG A 107 2.94 -38.73 19.59
CA ARG A 107 2.86 -37.57 18.69
C ARG A 107 1.42 -37.33 18.23
N ALA A 108 1.11 -36.09 17.85
CA ALA A 108 -0.24 -35.68 17.42
C ALA A 108 -0.80 -36.55 16.28
N ARG A 109 0.02 -36.91 15.28
CA ARG A 109 -0.38 -37.79 14.17
C ARG A 109 -0.74 -39.20 14.66
N ALA A 110 0.08 -39.79 15.54
CA ALA A 110 -0.18 -41.11 16.10
C ALA A 110 -1.49 -41.12 16.92
N ARG A 111 -1.73 -40.06 17.72
CA ARG A 111 -2.98 -39.88 18.46
C ARG A 111 -4.21 -39.76 17.56
N ARG A 112 -4.10 -39.01 16.45
CA ARG A 112 -5.16 -38.91 15.44
C ARG A 112 -5.48 -40.27 14.81
N ASN A 113 -4.44 -41.04 14.46
CA ASN A 113 -4.61 -42.38 13.88
C ASN A 113 -5.26 -43.34 14.88
N LEU A 114 -4.85 -43.28 16.15
CA LEU A 114 -5.45 -44.07 17.22
C LEU A 114 -6.93 -43.71 17.40
N ARG A 115 -7.27 -42.42 17.50
CA ARG A 115 -8.66 -41.93 17.52
C ARG A 115 -9.47 -42.42 16.32
N LYS A 116 -8.90 -42.36 15.11
CA LYS A 116 -9.56 -42.87 13.89
C LYS A 116 -9.83 -44.36 14.00
N ARG A 117 -8.84 -45.18 14.40
CA ARG A 117 -8.99 -46.63 14.57
C ARG A 117 -10.04 -46.99 15.62
N THR A 118 -10.02 -46.32 16.78
CA THR A 118 -10.99 -46.54 17.86
C THR A 118 -12.42 -46.26 17.39
N ARG A 119 -12.62 -45.16 16.65
CA ARG A 119 -13.92 -44.81 16.06
C ARG A 119 -14.39 -45.80 14.99
N MET A 120 -13.48 -46.24 14.12
CA MET A 120 -13.79 -47.27 13.10
C MET A 120 -14.22 -48.59 13.74
N ALA A 121 -13.71 -48.90 14.93
CA ALA A 121 -14.13 -50.07 15.71
C ALA A 121 -15.43 -49.87 16.51
N GLY A 122 -16.17 -48.77 16.27
CA GLY A 122 -17.42 -48.45 16.96
C GLY A 122 -17.25 -48.03 18.43
N LYS A 123 -16.02 -47.81 18.91
CA LYS A 123 -15.75 -47.40 20.29
C LYS A 123 -15.66 -45.88 20.40
N GLU A 124 -16.12 -45.35 21.53
CA GLU A 124 -16.00 -43.93 21.84
C GLU A 124 -14.56 -43.55 22.19
N TRP A 125 -14.15 -42.32 21.83
CA TRP A 125 -12.84 -41.77 22.17
C TRP A 125 -12.96 -40.87 23.41
N PRO A 126 -12.51 -41.31 24.60
CA PRO A 126 -12.81 -40.62 25.86
C PRO A 126 -11.99 -39.33 26.10
N TRP A 127 -10.97 -39.08 25.27
CA TRP A 127 -10.02 -37.97 25.46
C TRP A 127 -10.15 -36.90 24.38
N ASP A 128 -11.36 -36.58 23.97
CA ASP A 128 -11.59 -35.47 23.04
C ASP A 128 -11.42 -34.13 23.77
N ILE A 129 -10.75 -33.19 23.11
CA ILE A 129 -10.54 -31.84 23.64
C ILE A 129 -11.38 -30.90 22.78
N PRO A 130 -12.30 -30.11 23.37
CA PRO A 130 -13.10 -29.18 22.58
C PRO A 130 -12.20 -28.14 21.89
N ASN A 131 -12.62 -27.71 20.70
CA ASN A 131 -11.93 -26.65 19.99
C ASN A 131 -12.03 -25.34 20.78
N LYS A 132 -10.94 -24.59 20.86
CA LYS A 132 -10.93 -23.28 21.51
C LYS A 132 -11.80 -22.29 20.71
N LYS A 133 -12.82 -21.74 21.36
CA LYS A 133 -13.66 -20.66 20.82
C LYS A 133 -13.00 -19.33 21.17
N MET A 134 -12.26 -18.76 20.21
CA MET A 134 -11.52 -17.51 20.39
C MET A 134 -12.30 -16.32 19.83
N VAL A 135 -12.47 -15.29 20.64
CA VAL A 135 -12.94 -13.96 20.19
C VAL A 135 -11.72 -13.05 20.08
N ARG A 136 -11.52 -12.46 18.90
CA ARG A 136 -10.41 -11.54 18.64
C ARG A 136 -10.94 -10.12 18.62
N ILE A 137 -10.69 -9.37 19.69
CA ILE A 137 -10.99 -7.94 19.77
C ILE A 137 -9.68 -7.20 19.56
N VAL A 138 -9.19 -7.24 18.31
CA VAL A 138 -7.93 -6.59 17.91
C VAL A 138 -8.24 -5.59 16.81
N PRO A 139 -7.88 -4.30 16.98
CA PRO A 139 -8.09 -3.31 15.94
C PRO A 139 -7.29 -3.70 14.69
N PHE A 140 -7.90 -3.55 13.52
CA PHE A 140 -7.24 -3.85 12.25
C PHE A 140 -6.08 -2.87 12.03
N LYS A 141 -4.89 -3.38 11.74
CA LYS A 141 -3.68 -2.57 11.56
C LYS A 141 -3.78 -1.58 10.39
N GLY A 142 -4.54 -1.92 9.36
CA GLY A 142 -4.58 -1.17 8.11
C GLY A 142 -3.32 -1.34 7.25
N LEU A 143 -3.45 -1.08 5.95
CA LEU A 143 -2.33 -1.07 5.01
C LEU A 143 -1.43 0.16 5.24
N LYS A 144 -0.13 0.06 4.93
CA LYS A 144 0.83 1.17 5.08
C LYS A 144 0.36 2.44 4.36
N ARG A 145 -0.12 2.30 3.12
CA ARG A 145 -0.69 3.39 2.32
C ARG A 145 -1.76 4.19 3.08
N TRP A 146 -2.65 3.50 3.80
CA TRP A 146 -3.77 4.15 4.49
C TRP A 146 -3.31 4.84 5.77
N ARG A 147 -2.34 4.25 6.47
CA ARG A 147 -1.73 4.88 7.65
C ARG A 147 -0.89 6.12 7.31
N GLU A 148 -0.41 6.23 6.08
CA GLU A 148 0.44 7.32 5.60
C GLU A 148 -0.27 8.26 4.63
N SER A 149 -1.59 8.18 4.47
CA SER A 149 -2.35 9.08 3.59
C SER A 149 -2.17 10.53 4.02
N ASP A 150 -2.32 10.80 5.30
CA ASP A 150 -2.41 12.17 5.82
C ASP A 150 -1.05 12.85 5.74
N LYS A 151 0.02 12.13 6.07
CA LYS A 151 1.40 12.59 5.88
C LYS A 151 1.71 12.90 4.42
N ARG A 152 1.23 12.07 3.49
CA ARG A 152 1.43 12.31 2.05
C ARG A 152 0.66 13.53 1.58
N PHE A 153 -0.56 13.72 2.06
CA PHE A 153 -1.35 14.91 1.77
C PHE A 153 -0.68 16.19 2.28
N GLN A 154 -0.21 16.19 3.53
CA GLN A 154 0.56 17.31 4.11
C GLN A 154 1.81 17.64 3.30
N ASN A 155 2.56 16.62 2.87
CA ASN A 155 3.75 16.82 2.04
C ASN A 155 3.40 17.42 0.67
N ILE A 156 2.27 17.03 0.07
CA ILE A 156 1.81 17.62 -1.20
C ILE A 156 1.51 19.11 -1.01
N VAL A 157 0.78 19.48 0.04
CA VAL A 157 0.47 20.89 0.35
C VAL A 157 1.75 21.72 0.50
N LEU A 158 2.71 21.25 1.31
CA LEU A 158 4.02 21.91 1.49
C LEU A 158 4.82 22.05 0.18
N GLN A 159 4.69 21.08 -0.73
CA GLN A 159 5.35 21.16 -2.03
C GLN A 159 4.66 22.14 -2.98
N MET A 160 3.33 22.24 -2.91
CA MET A 160 2.56 23.21 -3.70
C MET A 160 2.84 24.64 -3.27
N GLU A 161 3.01 24.90 -1.97
CA GLU A 161 3.42 26.21 -1.44
C GLU A 161 4.79 26.65 -1.99
N LYS A 162 5.74 25.71 -2.12
CA LYS A 162 7.10 25.97 -2.65
C LYS A 162 7.16 25.99 -4.19
N MET A 163 6.08 25.64 -4.87
CA MET A 163 6.06 25.51 -6.33
C MET A 163 6.35 26.83 -7.06
N PRO A 164 5.80 27.99 -6.66
CA PRO A 164 6.05 29.25 -7.36
C PRO A 164 7.54 29.66 -7.34
N GLU A 165 8.22 29.47 -6.21
CA GLU A 165 9.64 29.77 -6.06
C GLU A 165 10.49 28.90 -6.98
N LYS A 166 10.23 27.59 -6.99
CA LYS A 166 10.91 26.64 -7.88
C LYS A 166 10.68 26.95 -9.36
N ILE A 167 9.50 27.41 -9.73
CA ILE A 167 9.20 27.83 -11.11
C ILE A 167 10.03 29.07 -11.48
N LYS A 168 10.15 30.05 -10.58
CA LYS A 168 10.98 31.25 -10.81
C LYS A 168 12.45 30.86 -11.00
N GLU A 169 12.99 30.07 -10.08
CA GLU A 169 14.37 29.57 -10.14
C GLU A 169 14.65 28.80 -11.45
N TYR A 170 13.73 27.93 -11.85
CA TYR A 170 13.84 27.19 -13.11
C TYR A 170 13.85 28.11 -14.34
N ARG A 171 13.00 29.14 -14.36
CA ARG A 171 12.97 30.10 -15.47
C ARG A 171 14.26 30.90 -15.55
N GLU A 172 14.76 31.39 -14.43
CA GLU A 172 16.01 32.15 -14.36
C GLU A 172 17.22 31.33 -14.84
N THR A 173 17.35 30.10 -14.33
CA THR A 173 18.41 29.18 -14.75
C THR A 173 18.31 28.84 -16.23
N ARG A 174 17.10 28.64 -16.76
CA ARG A 174 16.88 28.43 -18.20
C ARG A 174 17.32 29.64 -19.03
N HIS A 175 16.95 30.86 -18.63
CA HIS A 175 17.34 32.08 -19.34
C HIS A 175 18.87 32.28 -19.34
N LYS A 176 19.52 32.07 -18.18
CA LYS A 176 21.00 32.10 -18.06
C LYS A 176 21.67 31.08 -18.97
N ASN A 177 21.15 29.86 -19.03
CA ASN A 177 21.72 28.81 -19.89
C ASN A 177 21.56 29.12 -21.38
N VAL A 178 20.42 29.73 -21.78
CA VAL A 178 20.21 30.15 -23.16
C VAL A 178 21.16 31.29 -23.54
N SER A 179 21.33 32.29 -22.67
CA SER A 179 22.25 33.40 -22.95
C SER A 179 23.70 32.93 -23.06
N LEU A 180 24.14 32.01 -22.18
CA LEU A 180 25.46 31.39 -22.26
C LEU A 180 25.66 30.61 -23.56
N ARG A 181 24.65 29.85 -24.01
CA ARG A 181 24.72 29.12 -25.29
C ARG A 181 24.86 30.07 -26.48
N VAL A 182 24.11 31.16 -26.50
CA VAL A 182 24.21 32.19 -27.55
C VAL A 182 25.57 32.86 -27.53
N ALA A 183 26.10 33.21 -26.35
CA ALA A 183 27.42 33.81 -26.21
C ALA A 183 28.53 32.87 -26.68
N ASN A 184 28.47 31.58 -26.30
CA ASN A 184 29.42 30.57 -26.74
C ASN A 184 29.36 30.32 -28.25
N LYS A 185 28.16 30.34 -28.84
CA LYS A 185 27.98 30.25 -30.30
C LYS A 185 28.66 31.42 -31.02
N LYS A 186 28.45 32.66 -30.57
CA LYS A 186 29.10 33.85 -31.14
C LYS A 186 30.64 33.78 -31.04
N LYS A 187 31.18 33.37 -29.89
CA LYS A 187 32.64 33.18 -29.71
C LYS A 187 33.18 32.13 -30.68
N HIS A 188 32.45 31.04 -30.88
CA HIS A 188 32.85 30.00 -31.81
C HIS A 188 32.84 30.49 -33.26
N GLU A 189 31.80 31.24 -33.66
CA GLU A 189 31.69 31.85 -35.00
C GLU A 189 32.86 32.81 -35.26
N SER A 190 33.17 33.72 -34.33
CA SER A 190 34.32 34.63 -34.47
C SER A 190 35.67 33.89 -34.56
N PHE A 191 35.81 32.78 -33.82
CA PHE A 191 37.01 31.94 -33.90
C PHE A 191 37.14 31.28 -35.27
N VAL A 192 36.06 30.72 -35.81
CA VAL A 192 36.03 30.11 -37.14
C VAL A 192 36.34 31.14 -38.24
N GLU A 193 35.78 32.36 -38.14
CA GLU A 193 36.08 33.45 -39.08
C GLU A 193 37.55 33.85 -39.05
N SER A 194 38.16 33.95 -37.86
CA SER A 194 39.59 34.24 -37.74
C SER A 194 40.49 33.17 -38.37
N ILE A 195 40.11 31.89 -38.24
CA ILE A 195 40.82 30.78 -38.88
C ILE A 195 40.68 30.88 -40.40
N ARG A 196 39.46 31.13 -40.91
CA ARG A 196 39.22 31.29 -42.35
C ARG A 196 40.06 32.44 -42.93
N ALA A 197 40.10 33.58 -42.25
CA ALA A 197 40.91 34.74 -42.66
C ALA A 197 42.40 34.39 -42.73
N ARG A 198 42.94 33.69 -41.72
CA ARG A 198 44.35 33.23 -41.70
C ARG A 198 44.66 32.25 -42.85
N ILE A 199 43.74 31.34 -43.16
CA ILE A 199 43.90 30.40 -44.28
C ILE A 199 43.93 31.15 -45.61
N GLU A 200 43.03 32.10 -45.83
CA GLU A 200 43.00 32.91 -47.06
C GLU A 200 44.26 33.78 -47.20
N GLU A 201 44.71 34.41 -46.12
CA GLU A 201 45.98 35.15 -46.12
C GLU A 201 47.17 34.26 -46.51
N ALA A 202 47.25 33.04 -45.94
CA ALA A 202 48.29 32.09 -46.27
C ALA A 202 48.22 31.61 -47.74
N LYS A 203 47.01 31.43 -48.30
CA LYS A 203 46.83 31.10 -49.73
C LYS A 203 47.31 32.24 -50.64
N MET A 204 47.00 33.49 -50.29
CA MET A 204 47.43 34.66 -51.06
C MET A 204 48.95 34.83 -51.04
N ARG A 205 49.60 34.55 -49.89
CA ARG A 205 51.07 34.57 -49.78
C ARG A 205 51.75 33.51 -50.63
N ARG A 206 51.13 32.35 -50.85
CA ARG A 206 51.68 31.27 -51.70
C ARG A 206 51.54 31.53 -53.21
N LYS A 207 50.70 32.48 -53.61
CA LYS A 207 50.45 32.84 -55.02
C LYS A 207 51.37 33.95 -55.55
N LYS A 208 52.08 34.64 -54.66
CA LYS A 208 53.15 35.59 -54.99
C LYS A 208 54.48 34.85 -55.06
#